data_AF-A0A1L9WGC7-F1
#
_entry.id   AF-A0A1L9WGC7-F1
#
_cell.length_a   1.000
_cell.length_b   1.000
_cell.length_c   1.000
_cell.angle_alpha   90.00
_cell.angle_beta   90.00
_cell.angle_gamma   90.00
#
_symmetry.space_group_name_H-M   'P 1'
#
loop_
_entity.id
_entity.type
_entity.pdbx_description
1 polymer ?
#
loop_
_entity_poly.entity_id
_entity_poly.type
_entity_poly.pdbx_seq_one_letter_code
_entity_poly.pdbx_strand_id
1 'polypeptide(L)'
;MIAWILSDDESAQRRHQKRVHIAQDRHEISVTVAEYNDHYLAYLKGTDVSSTPPKDDTSFLKMRQYGPWNTLDVSHVRELGKLLLAITLRAEDEYRTN
;
A
#
# COMPACT_ATOMS: atom_id res chain seq x y z
N MET A 1 6.89 -5.33 3.57
CA MET A 1 5.96 -4.20 3.74
C MET A 1 6.14 -3.48 5.07
N ILE A 2 6.06 -4.16 6.22
CA ILE A 2 6.21 -3.50 7.55
C ILE A 2 7.56 -2.79 7.70
N ALA A 3 8.67 -3.47 7.39
CA ALA A 3 10.01 -2.86 7.45
C ALA A 3 10.14 -1.59 6.58
N TRP A 4 9.41 -1.53 5.46
CA TRP A 4 9.38 -0.35 4.59
C TRP A 4 8.56 0.79 5.19
N ILE A 5 7.41 0.48 5.80
CA ILE A 5 6.65 1.50 6.55
C ILE A 5 7.51 2.11 7.67
N LEU A 6 8.31 1.28 8.35
CA LEU A 6 9.21 1.71 9.42
C LEU A 6 10.46 2.46 8.95
N SER A 7 10.89 2.30 7.69
CA SER A 7 12.05 3.01 7.15
C SER A 7 11.76 4.46 6.78
N ASP A 8 10.48 4.81 6.60
CA ASP A 8 10.06 6.17 6.26
C ASP A 8 10.15 7.12 7.46
N ASP A 9 10.39 8.41 7.20
CA ASP A 9 10.29 9.43 8.23
C ASP A 9 8.83 9.64 8.70
N GLU A 10 8.65 10.27 9.86
CA GLU A 10 7.31 10.44 10.44
C GLU A 10 6.35 11.23 9.56
N SER A 11 6.86 12.18 8.77
CA SER A 11 6.06 13.00 7.86
C SER A 11 5.57 12.17 6.67
N ALA A 12 6.42 11.29 6.14
CA ALA A 12 6.09 10.38 5.05
C ALA A 12 5.12 9.28 5.51
N GLN A 13 5.30 8.76 6.73
CA GLN A 13 4.41 7.75 7.32
C GLN A 13 2.96 8.24 7.45
N ARG A 14 2.76 9.48 7.88
CA ARG A 14 1.42 10.09 8.05
C ARG A 14 0.79 10.51 6.72
N ARG A 15 1.61 10.99 5.77
CA ARG A 15 1.13 11.40 4.43
C ARG A 15 0.75 10.22 3.54
N HIS A 16 1.50 9.11 3.64
CA HIS A 16 1.35 7.97 2.74
C HIS A 16 0.87 6.72 3.49
N GLN A 17 -0.36 6.79 4.00
CA GLN A 17 -1.07 5.69 4.66
C GLN A 17 -1.53 4.57 3.72
N LYS A 18 -1.33 4.74 2.40
CA LYS A 18 -1.54 3.72 1.38
C LYS A 18 -0.24 3.36 0.71
N ARG A 19 0.02 2.07 0.54
CA ARG A 19 1.19 1.54 -0.16
C ARG A 19 0.75 0.56 -1.23
N VAL A 20 1.43 0.61 -2.36
CA VAL A 20 1.25 -0.38 -3.42
C VAL A 20 2.47 -1.28 -3.46
N HIS A 21 2.24 -2.58 -3.40
CA HIS A 21 3.25 -3.61 -3.53
C HIS A 21 2.94 -4.48 -4.74
N ILE A 22 3.88 -4.56 -5.67
CA ILE A 22 3.77 -5.40 -6.85
C ILE A 22 4.68 -6.60 -6.60
N ALA A 23 4.11 -7.80 -6.71
CA ALA A 23 4.84 -9.05 -6.55
C ALA A 23 4.64 -9.93 -7.78
N GLN A 24 5.65 -10.72 -8.11
CA GLN A 24 5.60 -11.69 -9.19
C GLN A 24 5.99 -13.07 -8.67
N ASP A 25 5.20 -14.08 -9.04
CA ASP A 25 5.56 -15.49 -8.91
C ASP A 25 5.47 -16.14 -10.29
N ARG A 26 6.59 -16.69 -10.80
CA ARG A 26 6.73 -17.20 -12.16
C ARG A 26 6.14 -16.25 -13.22
N HIS A 27 5.02 -16.62 -13.83
CA HIS A 27 4.35 -15.87 -14.89
C HIS A 27 3.15 -15.08 -14.36
N GLU A 28 2.91 -15.05 -13.05
CA GLU A 28 1.78 -14.38 -12.43
C GLU A 28 2.25 -13.14 -11.67
N ILE A 29 1.63 -12.00 -11.97
CA ILE A 29 1.84 -10.75 -11.24
C ILE A 29 0.63 -10.50 -10.36
N SER A 30 0.86 -10.03 -9.14
CA SER A 30 -0.19 -9.57 -8.22
C SER A 30 0.13 -8.17 -7.71
N VAL A 31 -0.92 -7.39 -7.48
CA VAL A 31 -0.81 -6.02 -6.97
C VAL A 31 -1.55 -5.97 -5.65
N THR A 32 -0.85 -5.61 -4.58
CA THR A 32 -1.41 -5.50 -3.23
C THR A 32 -1.43 -4.04 -2.81
N VAL A 33 -2.63 -3.53 -2.53
CA VAL A 33 -2.84 -2.22 -1.91
C VAL A 33 -2.95 -2.42 -0.41
N ALA A 34 -2.02 -1.82 0.32
CA ALA A 34 -1.97 -1.89 1.76
C ALA A 34 -2.35 -0.55 2.36
N GLU A 35 -3.31 -0.56 3.28
CA GLU A 35 -3.82 0.62 3.97
C GLU A 35 -3.59 0.44 5.47
N TYR A 36 -3.08 1.48 6.11
CA TYR A 36 -2.90 1.53 7.56
C TYR A 36 -3.23 2.93 8.08
N ASN A 37 -3.38 3.07 9.40
CA ASN A 37 -3.68 4.35 10.04
C ASN A 37 -2.61 4.69 11.09
N ASP A 38 -2.76 5.87 11.70
CA ASP A 38 -1.83 6.35 12.73
C ASP A 38 -1.83 5.46 13.98
N HIS A 39 -2.94 4.78 14.28
CA HIS A 39 -3.02 3.82 15.38
C HIS A 39 -2.15 2.59 15.12
N TYR A 40 -2.14 2.08 13.88
CA TYR A 40 -1.24 1.01 13.48
C TYR A 40 0.22 1.45 13.53
N LEU A 41 0.54 2.70 13.16
CA LEU A 41 1.89 3.25 13.32
C LEU A 41 2.31 3.33 14.79
N ALA A 42 1.44 3.80 15.68
CA ALA A 42 1.72 3.86 17.12
C ALA A 42 1.98 2.45 17.69
N TYR A 43 1.17 1.47 17.29
CA TYR A 43 1.39 0.06 17.61
C TYR A 43 2.77 -0.43 17.15
N LEU A 44 3.15 -0.18 15.89
CA LEU A 44 4.45 -0.59 15.35
C LEU A 44 5.64 0.10 16.06
N LYS A 45 5.44 1.33 16.55
CA LYS A 45 6.45 2.09 17.30
C LYS A 45 6.50 1.73 18.80
N GLY A 46 5.64 0.81 19.26
CA GLY A 46 5.54 0.47 20.68
C GLY A 46 5.10 1.63 21.57
N THR A 47 4.44 2.64 21.00
CA THR A 47 3.90 3.78 21.74
C THR A 47 2.58 3.39 22.39
N ASP A 48 2.28 3.93 23.56
CA ASP A 48 1.09 3.55 24.32
C ASP A 48 -0.20 3.94 23.55
N VAL A 49 -0.85 2.94 22.99
CA VAL A 49 -2.11 3.03 22.23
C VAL A 49 -3.32 3.20 23.15
N SER A 50 -3.15 3.17 24.49
CA SER A 50 -4.25 3.25 25.46
C SER A 50 -4.93 4.62 25.53
N SER A 51 -4.29 5.69 25.06
CA SER A 51 -4.79 7.07 25.22
C SER A 51 -5.88 7.46 24.21
N THR A 52 -6.03 6.71 23.12
CA THR A 52 -7.03 6.98 22.08
C THR A 52 -7.66 5.67 21.62
N PRO A 53 -8.88 5.33 22.06
CA PRO A 53 -9.57 4.16 21.53
C PRO A 53 -9.71 4.31 20.01
N PRO A 54 -9.45 3.25 19.23
CA PRO A 54 -9.65 3.29 17.79
C PRO A 54 -11.10 3.70 17.52
N LYS A 55 -11.31 4.76 16.73
CA LYS A 55 -12.68 5.14 16.31
C LYS A 55 -13.35 4.06 15.46
N ASP A 56 -12.55 3.18 14.84
CA ASP A 56 -12.99 2.09 13.98
C ASP A 56 -12.17 0.81 14.22
N ASP A 57 -12.65 -0.31 13.68
CA ASP A 57 -12.01 -1.65 13.59
C ASP A 57 -10.69 -1.67 12.74
N THR A 58 -9.98 -0.55 12.68
CA THR A 58 -8.92 -0.26 11.68
C THR A 58 -7.50 -0.24 12.24
N SER A 59 -7.29 -0.71 13.47
CA SER A 59 -5.97 -0.74 14.13
C SER A 59 -4.93 -1.67 13.49
N PHE A 60 -5.22 -2.28 12.34
CA PHE A 60 -4.38 -3.24 11.66
C PHE A 60 -4.13 -2.84 10.20
N LEU A 61 -2.96 -3.24 9.67
CA LEU A 61 -2.65 -3.20 8.25
C LEU A 61 -3.67 -4.01 7.45
N LYS A 62 -4.42 -3.37 6.56
CA LYS A 62 -5.35 -4.02 5.63
C LYS A 62 -4.69 -4.17 4.27
N MET A 63 -4.49 -5.40 3.83
CA MET A 63 -3.90 -5.72 2.52
C MET A 63 -4.99 -6.24 1.59
N ARG A 64 -5.24 -5.55 0.49
CA ARG A 64 -6.12 -5.99 -0.60
C ARG A 64 -5.29 -6.35 -1.80
N GLN A 65 -5.29 -7.64 -2.16
CA GLN A 65 -4.57 -8.16 -3.31
C GLN A 65 -5.49 -8.25 -4.53
N TYR A 66 -4.95 -7.89 -5.68
CA TYR A 66 -5.59 -7.97 -6.99
C TYR A 66 -4.73 -8.82 -7.94
N GLY A 67 -5.40 -9.46 -8.92
CA GLY A 67 -4.80 -10.45 -9.81
C GLY A 67 -5.16 -11.89 -9.39
N PRO A 68 -4.34 -12.89 -9.76
CA PRO A 68 -3.08 -12.77 -10.50
C PRO A 68 -3.28 -12.49 -12.00
N TRP A 69 -2.42 -11.66 -12.57
CA TRP A 69 -2.31 -11.44 -14.02
C TRP A 69 -1.24 -12.36 -14.61
N ASN A 70 -1.65 -13.23 -15.53
CA ASN A 70 -0.74 -14.08 -16.29
C ASN A 70 0.00 -13.27 -17.39
N THR A 71 1.31 -13.16 -17.28
CA THR A 71 2.22 -12.47 -18.21
C THR A 71 2.34 -13.13 -19.58
N LEU A 72 1.92 -14.40 -19.72
CA LEU A 72 1.85 -15.10 -20.99
C LEU A 72 0.55 -14.78 -21.77
N ASP A 73 -0.41 -14.12 -21.12
CA ASP A 73 -1.65 -13.68 -21.73
C ASP A 73 -1.58 -12.18 -22.07
N VAL A 74 -1.69 -11.86 -23.36
CA VAL A 74 -1.62 -10.48 -23.87
C VAL A 74 -2.74 -9.59 -23.32
N SER A 75 -3.92 -10.14 -23.03
CA SER A 75 -5.04 -9.42 -22.44
C SER A 75 -4.72 -8.99 -21.02
N HIS A 76 -4.19 -9.92 -20.22
CA HIS A 76 -3.75 -9.66 -18.85
C HIS A 76 -2.62 -8.64 -18.79
N VAL A 77 -1.62 -8.75 -19.67
CA VAL A 77 -0.52 -7.77 -19.75
C VAL A 77 -1.05 -6.37 -20.11
N ARG A 78 -2.02 -6.29 -21.03
CA ARG A 78 -2.64 -5.01 -21.40
C ARG A 78 -3.43 -4.40 -20.24
N GLU A 79 -4.20 -5.19 -19.51
CA GLU A 79 -4.94 -4.72 -18.34
C GLU A 79 -3.99 -4.26 -17.23
N LEU A 80 -2.99 -5.09 -16.89
CA LEU A 80 -1.97 -4.77 -15.90
C LEU A 80 -1.23 -3.47 -16.27
N GLY A 81 -0.84 -3.29 -17.53
CA GLY A 81 -0.18 -2.07 -18.00
C GLY A 81 -1.01 -0.81 -17.75
N LYS A 82 -2.33 -0.86 -17.97
CA LYS A 82 -3.24 0.26 -17.68
C LYS A 82 -3.32 0.54 -16.19
N LEU A 83 -3.43 -0.51 -15.36
CA LEU A 83 -3.48 -0.39 -13.91
C LEU A 83 -2.19 0.25 -13.37
N LEU A 84 -1.04 -0.23 -13.81
CA LEU A 84 0.27 0.31 -13.41
C LEU A 84 0.42 1.78 -13.82
N LEU A 85 0.03 2.13 -15.05
CA LEU A 85 0.04 3.52 -15.50
C LEU A 85 -0.85 4.41 -14.62
N ALA A 86 -2.06 3.96 -14.29
CA ALA A 86 -2.97 4.71 -13.43
C ALA A 86 -2.39 4.92 -12.01
N ILE A 87 -1.73 3.90 -11.46
CA ILE A 87 -1.04 3.99 -10.16
C ILE A 87 0.09 5.02 -10.23
N THR A 88 0.91 4.99 -11.29
CA THR A 88 2.02 5.94 -11.47
C THR A 88 1.51 7.37 -11.62
N LEU A 89 0.47 7.60 -12.43
CA LEU A 89 -0.13 8.93 -12.59
C LEU A 89 -0.69 9.47 -11.28
N ARG A 90 -1.36 8.62 -10.49
CA ARG A 90 -1.83 9.01 -9.16
C ARG A 90 -0.69 9.34 -8.21
N ALA A 91 0.38 8.54 -8.21
CA ALA A 91 1.55 8.80 -7.37
C ALA A 91 2.25 10.12 -7.75
N GLU A 92 2.31 10.44 -9.04
CA GLU A 92 2.83 11.72 -9.52
C GLU A 92 1.97 12.91 -9.07
N ASP A 93 0.63 12.79 -9.15
CA ASP A 93 -0.31 13.82 -8.68
C ASP A 93 -0.19 14.07 -7.17
N GLU A 94 -0.08 12.98 -6.38
CA GLU A 94 0.19 13.05 -4.94
C GLU A 94 1.56 13.68 -4.63
N TYR A 95 2.58 13.45 -5.48
CA TYR A 95 3.89 14.08 -5.32
C TYR A 95 3.85 15.59 -5.63
N ARG A 96 3.13 16.01 -6.68
CA ARG A 96 3.03 17.42 -7.10
C ARG A 96 2.16 18.30 -6.19
N THR A 97 1.17 17.70 -5.53
CA THR A 97 0.24 18.42 -4.64
C THR A 97 0.85 18.66 -3.25
N ASN A 98 2.00 18.05 -2.95
CA ASN A 98 2.77 18.21 -1.72
C ASN A 98 3.97 19.15 -1.90
#